data_AF-A0A7Y5S9U7-F1
#
_entry.id   AF-A0A7Y5S9U7-F1
#
_cell.length_a   1.000
_cell.length_b   1.000
_cell.length_c   1.000
_cell.angle_alpha   90.00
_cell.angle_beta   90.00
_cell.angle_gamma   90.00
#
_symmetry.space_group_name_H-M   'P 1'
#
loop_
_entity.id
_entity.type
_entity.pdbx_description
1 polymer ?
#
loop_
_entity_poly.entity_id
_entity_poly.type
_entity_poly.pdbx_seq_one_letter_code
_entity_poly.pdbx_strand_id
1 'polypeptide(L)'
;MTQAPTQVQTLLDLIAREARQSGVFGEVVVSPARVECAAKDAAEPAFYRIDVAGSDALVSLVTANRWLSESIETDLLHHGDSMEELVEEELVELGISGVTPTIQHYRSDDKLFTFKSSVPDGVNAGAKTITTWLLAYEAAFRNLGDMSGGE
;
A
#
# COMPACT_ATOMS: atom_id res chain seq x y z
N MET A 1 -26.89 16.49 -14.65
CA MET A 1 -25.78 17.45 -14.55
C MET A 1 -24.61 16.70 -13.93
N THR A 2 -23.64 16.28 -14.73
CA THR A 2 -22.44 15.58 -14.22
C THR A 2 -21.49 16.64 -13.67
N GLN A 3 -21.27 16.66 -12.36
CA GLN A 3 -20.25 17.55 -11.78
C GLN A 3 -18.86 17.10 -12.24
N ALA A 4 -17.97 18.05 -12.49
CA ALA A 4 -16.58 17.75 -12.81
C ALA A 4 -15.89 17.04 -11.63
N PRO A 5 -15.01 16.06 -11.89
CA PRO A 5 -14.27 15.37 -10.83
C PRO A 5 -13.41 16.37 -10.06
N THR A 6 -13.37 16.22 -8.73
CA THR A 6 -12.49 17.02 -7.87
C THR A 6 -11.02 16.65 -8.14
N GLN A 7 -10.09 17.54 -7.76
CA GLN A 7 -8.65 17.30 -7.94
C GLN A 7 -8.19 15.98 -7.29
N VAL A 8 -8.71 15.65 -6.12
CA VAL A 8 -8.47 14.37 -5.42
C VAL A 8 -9.03 13.20 -6.23
N GLN A 9 -10.24 13.31 -6.78
CA GLN A 9 -10.81 12.21 -7.56
C GLN A 9 -9.99 11.92 -8.83
N THR A 10 -9.50 12.96 -9.50
CA THR A 10 -8.60 12.83 -10.65
C THR A 10 -7.27 12.18 -10.26
N LEU A 11 -6.69 12.57 -9.12
CA LEU A 11 -5.47 11.97 -8.58
C LEU A 11 -5.66 10.46 -8.33
N LEU A 12 -6.75 10.07 -7.67
CA LEU A 12 -7.07 8.69 -7.35
C LEU A 12 -7.36 7.84 -8.60
N ASP A 13 -8.02 8.40 -9.61
CA ASP A 13 -8.25 7.69 -10.89
C ASP A 13 -6.94 7.40 -11.62
N LEU A 14 -6.00 8.37 -11.63
CA LEU A 14 -4.66 8.16 -12.18
C LEU A 14 -3.90 7.06 -11.43
N ILE A 15 -3.87 7.11 -10.10
CA ILE A 15 -3.23 6.09 -9.27
C ILE A 15 -3.82 4.71 -9.56
N ALA A 16 -5.15 4.58 -9.58
CA ALA A 16 -5.81 3.31 -9.87
C ALA A 16 -5.52 2.81 -11.29
N ARG A 17 -5.45 3.72 -12.27
CA ARG A 17 -5.10 3.37 -13.64
C ARG A 17 -3.66 2.84 -13.72
N GLU A 18 -2.71 3.47 -13.03
CA GLU A 18 -1.31 3.02 -12.98
C GLU A 18 -1.19 1.68 -12.22
N ALA A 19 -1.86 1.52 -11.08
CA ALA A 19 -1.91 0.27 -10.33
C ALA A 19 -2.53 -0.88 -11.14
N ARG A 20 -3.58 -0.64 -11.93
CA ARG A 20 -4.14 -1.66 -12.84
C ARG A 20 -3.15 -2.06 -13.94
N GLN A 21 -2.35 -1.11 -14.43
CA GLN A 21 -1.39 -1.35 -15.50
C GLN A 21 -0.15 -2.13 -15.03
N SER A 22 0.21 -2.09 -13.74
CA SER A 22 1.33 -2.88 -13.22
C SER A 22 1.03 -4.39 -13.19
N GLY A 23 -0.25 -4.78 -13.05
CA GLY A 23 -0.68 -6.17 -13.09
C GLY A 23 -0.32 -7.03 -11.88
N VAL A 24 0.27 -6.42 -10.85
CA VAL A 24 0.67 -7.09 -9.59
C VAL A 24 -0.49 -7.19 -8.60
N PHE A 25 -1.47 -6.29 -8.69
CA PHE A 25 -2.66 -6.30 -7.83
C PHE A 25 -3.79 -7.18 -8.40
N GLY A 26 -4.69 -7.59 -7.51
CA GLY A 26 -5.99 -8.16 -7.86
C GLY A 26 -6.99 -7.09 -8.28
N GLU A 27 -8.22 -7.13 -7.74
CA GLU A 27 -9.22 -6.09 -8.01
C GLU A 27 -8.76 -4.72 -7.52
N VAL A 28 -8.95 -3.67 -8.34
CA VAL A 28 -8.62 -2.28 -8.00
C VAL A 28 -9.89 -1.43 -8.00
N VAL A 29 -10.29 -0.98 -6.81
CA VAL A 29 -11.51 -0.20 -6.56
C VAL A 29 -11.14 1.25 -6.21
N VAL A 30 -11.87 2.19 -6.81
CA VAL A 30 -11.72 3.63 -6.52
C VAL A 30 -12.95 4.11 -5.78
N SER A 31 -12.71 4.82 -4.68
CA SER A 31 -13.69 5.50 -3.85
C SER A 31 -13.34 7.00 -3.74
N PRO A 32 -14.21 7.87 -3.21
CA PRO A 32 -14.01 9.33 -3.24
C PRO A 32 -12.72 9.83 -2.60
N ALA A 33 -12.15 9.08 -1.66
CA ALA A 33 -10.95 9.42 -0.92
C ALA A 33 -9.95 8.25 -0.83
N ARG A 34 -10.15 7.18 -1.61
CA ARG A 34 -9.34 5.96 -1.49
C ARG A 34 -9.18 5.22 -2.81
N VAL A 35 -7.99 4.69 -3.03
CA VAL A 35 -7.76 3.57 -3.96
C VAL A 35 -7.48 2.33 -3.12
N GLU A 36 -8.18 1.24 -3.41
CA GLU A 36 -7.99 -0.05 -2.75
C GLU A 36 -7.64 -1.10 -3.80
N CYS A 37 -6.56 -1.83 -3.58
CA CYS A 37 -6.06 -2.87 -4.45
C CYS A 37 -5.99 -4.17 -3.66
N ALA A 38 -6.71 -5.20 -4.08
CA ALA A 38 -6.61 -6.52 -3.46
C ALA A 38 -5.19 -7.09 -3.63
N ALA A 39 -4.64 -7.66 -2.58
CA ALA A 39 -3.44 -8.49 -2.68
C ALA A 39 -3.79 -9.72 -3.51
N LYS A 40 -3.11 -9.90 -4.64
CA LYS A 40 -3.49 -10.86 -5.68
C LYS A 40 -3.32 -12.32 -5.23
N ASP A 41 -2.27 -12.57 -4.47
CA ASP A 41 -1.78 -13.91 -4.16
C ASP A 41 -1.85 -14.25 -2.66
N ALA A 42 -2.35 -13.31 -1.84
CA ALA A 42 -2.47 -13.54 -0.41
C ALA A 42 -3.45 -14.68 -0.11
N ALA A 43 -3.06 -15.58 0.79
CA ALA A 43 -3.89 -16.72 1.15
C ALA A 43 -5.21 -16.32 1.83
N GLU A 44 -5.24 -15.13 2.43
CA GLU A 44 -6.40 -14.54 3.08
C GLU A 44 -6.61 -13.10 2.60
N PRO A 45 -7.84 -12.54 2.70
CA PRO A 45 -8.13 -11.21 2.18
C PRO A 45 -7.22 -10.13 2.80
N ALA A 46 -6.43 -9.52 1.94
CA ALA A 46 -5.56 -8.39 2.25
C ALA A 46 -5.63 -7.34 1.15
N PHE A 47 -5.41 -6.07 1.51
CA PHE A 47 -5.59 -4.94 0.61
C PHE A 47 -4.49 -3.91 0.79
N TYR A 48 -3.90 -3.50 -0.33
CA TYR A 48 -3.03 -2.34 -0.43
C TYR A 48 -3.88 -1.11 -0.73
N ARG A 49 -3.74 -0.06 0.07
CA ARG A 49 -4.61 1.13 0.01
C ARG A 49 -3.81 2.40 -0.08
N ILE A 50 -4.32 3.34 -0.88
CA ILE A 50 -4.01 4.77 -0.77
C ILE A 50 -5.24 5.45 -0.18
N ASP A 51 -5.09 6.12 0.96
CA ASP A 51 -6.12 6.95 1.59
C ASP A 51 -5.70 8.42 1.53
N VAL A 52 -6.62 9.30 1.12
CA VAL A 52 -6.39 10.74 1.01
C VAL A 52 -7.27 11.48 2.01
N ALA A 53 -6.63 12.11 2.99
CA ALA A 53 -7.29 12.89 4.03
C ALA A 53 -6.79 14.34 3.98
N GLY A 54 -7.55 15.21 3.31
CA GLY A 54 -7.13 16.59 3.10
C GLY A 54 -5.94 16.68 2.16
N SER A 55 -4.79 17.11 2.68
CA SER A 55 -3.52 17.17 1.93
C SER A 55 -2.65 15.92 2.10
N ASP A 56 -2.98 15.06 3.06
CA ASP A 56 -2.20 13.88 3.39
C ASP A 56 -2.56 12.72 2.46
N ALA A 57 -1.54 11.97 2.04
CA ALA A 57 -1.69 10.71 1.33
C ALA A 57 -1.02 9.61 2.17
N LEU A 58 -1.78 8.56 2.46
CA LEU A 58 -1.36 7.45 3.30
C LEU A 58 -1.34 6.18 2.46
N VAL A 59 -0.25 5.42 2.51
CA VAL A 59 -0.16 4.08 1.94
C VAL A 59 -0.28 3.05 3.07
N SER A 60 -1.01 1.96 2.83
CA SER A 60 -1.14 0.89 3.82
C SER A 60 -1.38 -0.48 3.23
N LEU A 61 -0.94 -1.51 3.95
CA LEU A 61 -1.44 -2.89 3.82
C LEU A 61 -2.39 -3.16 4.98
N VAL A 62 -3.55 -3.73 4.68
CA VAL A 62 -4.52 -4.13 5.71
C VAL A 62 -5.01 -5.56 5.53
N THR A 63 -5.36 -6.20 6.63
CA THR A 63 -6.10 -7.47 6.63
C THR A 63 -6.98 -7.60 7.89
N ALA A 64 -8.09 -8.32 7.77
CA ALA A 64 -8.89 -8.72 8.94
C ALA A 64 -8.34 -10.00 9.59
N ASN A 65 -7.49 -10.75 8.88
CA ASN A 65 -7.00 -12.03 9.33
C ASN A 65 -5.80 -11.83 10.28
N ARG A 66 -5.96 -12.26 11.53
CA ARG A 66 -4.91 -12.19 12.54
C ARG A 66 -3.70 -13.04 12.18
N TRP A 67 -3.92 -14.25 11.66
CA TRP A 67 -2.85 -15.19 11.34
C TRP A 67 -1.97 -14.67 10.21
N LEU A 68 -2.58 -14.01 9.21
CA LEU A 68 -1.82 -13.36 8.15
C LEU A 68 -0.91 -12.26 8.70
N SER A 69 -1.42 -11.36 9.55
CA SER A 69 -0.58 -10.34 10.23
C SER A 69 0.55 -11.00 11.04
N GLU A 70 0.22 -12.01 11.85
CA GLU A 70 1.19 -12.70 12.73
C GLU A 70 2.27 -13.42 11.90
N SER A 71 1.93 -13.93 10.72
CA SER A 71 2.89 -14.54 9.80
C SER A 71 3.87 -13.53 9.21
N ILE A 72 3.39 -12.34 8.80
CA ILE A 72 4.23 -11.25 8.29
C ILE A 72 5.20 -10.80 9.38
N GLU A 73 4.71 -10.58 10.60
CA GLU A 73 5.54 -10.19 11.75
C GLU A 73 6.58 -11.25 12.10
N THR A 74 6.22 -12.52 12.03
CA THR A 74 7.14 -13.63 12.28
C THR A 74 8.23 -13.71 11.23
N ASP A 75 7.89 -13.50 9.95
CA ASP A 75 8.84 -13.55 8.85
C ASP A 75 9.87 -12.42 8.93
N LEU A 76 9.41 -11.20 9.26
CA LEU A 76 10.27 -10.03 9.52
C LEU A 76 11.30 -10.29 10.62
N LEU A 77 10.89 -10.95 11.72
CA LEU A 77 11.81 -11.31 12.80
C LEU A 77 12.90 -12.31 12.37
N HIS A 78 12.64 -13.14 11.36
CA HIS A 78 13.59 -14.13 10.85
C HIS A 78 14.50 -13.58 9.75
N HIS A 79 13.97 -12.73 8.86
CA HIS A 79 14.73 -12.08 7.80
C HIS A 79 15.82 -11.16 8.35
N GLY A 80 15.54 -10.48 9.46
CA GLY A 80 16.49 -9.60 10.15
C GLY A 80 16.46 -8.15 9.64
N ASP A 81 15.83 -7.89 8.50
CA ASP A 81 15.57 -6.55 7.97
C ASP A 81 14.27 -5.97 8.54
N SER A 82 14.27 -4.65 8.78
CA SER A 82 13.07 -3.95 9.22
C SER A 82 12.09 -3.75 8.06
N MET A 83 10.78 -3.65 8.32
CA MET A 83 9.80 -3.31 7.26
C MET A 83 10.18 -2.02 6.54
N GLU A 84 10.76 -1.07 7.28
CA GLU A 84 11.18 0.22 6.77
C GLU A 84 12.32 0.08 5.76
N GLU A 85 13.25 -0.84 6.01
CA GLU A 85 14.37 -1.15 5.11
C GLU A 85 13.85 -1.83 3.84
N LEU A 86 12.99 -2.83 3.98
CA LEU A 86 12.38 -3.52 2.83
C LEU A 86 11.63 -2.55 1.92
N VAL A 87 10.80 -1.66 2.48
CA VAL A 87 10.08 -0.67 1.65
C VAL A 87 11.03 0.39 1.09
N GLU A 88 12.07 0.78 1.81
CA GLU A 88 13.10 1.70 1.30
C GLU A 88 13.83 1.11 0.08
N GLU A 89 14.25 -0.15 0.14
CA GLU A 89 14.91 -0.84 -0.97
C GLU A 89 14.03 -0.84 -2.22
N GLU A 90 12.77 -1.24 -2.10
CA GLU A 90 11.83 -1.25 -3.23
C GLU A 90 11.58 0.17 -3.78
N LEU A 91 11.50 1.19 -2.90
CA LEU A 91 11.39 2.58 -3.33
C LEU A 91 12.61 3.00 -4.16
N VAL A 92 13.82 2.63 -3.74
CA VAL A 92 15.07 2.90 -4.45
C VAL A 92 15.07 2.22 -5.81
N GLU A 93 14.67 0.95 -5.89
CA GLU A 93 14.55 0.21 -7.15
C GLU A 93 13.56 0.86 -8.13
N LEU A 94 12.47 1.42 -7.60
CA LEU A 94 11.46 2.13 -8.38
C LEU A 94 11.82 3.61 -8.66
N GLY A 95 13.01 4.06 -8.25
CA GLY A 95 13.59 5.36 -8.59
C GLY A 95 13.29 6.49 -7.60
N ILE A 96 12.86 6.18 -6.38
CA ILE A 96 12.72 7.13 -5.26
C ILE A 96 13.82 6.83 -4.25
N SER A 97 14.72 7.80 -4.02
CA SER A 97 15.83 7.64 -3.07
C SER A 97 15.87 8.79 -2.07
N GLY A 98 16.57 8.58 -0.95
CA GLY A 98 16.72 9.60 0.10
C GLY A 98 15.47 9.78 0.96
N VAL A 99 14.58 8.80 0.96
CA VAL A 99 13.42 8.73 1.84
C VAL A 99 13.51 7.45 2.64
N THR A 100 13.32 7.54 3.95
CA THR A 100 13.19 6.36 4.81
C THR A 100 11.75 6.32 5.29
N PRO A 101 10.96 5.31 4.89
CA PRO A 101 9.57 5.20 5.29
C PRO A 101 9.49 4.95 6.80
N THR A 102 8.54 5.58 7.48
CA THR A 102 8.18 5.20 8.86
C THR A 102 6.90 4.39 8.80
N ILE A 103 6.94 3.14 9.25
CA ILE A 103 5.81 2.22 9.17
C ILE A 103 5.20 2.03 10.55
N GLN A 104 3.93 2.38 10.67
CA GLN A 104 3.13 2.09 11.86
C GLN A 104 2.42 0.75 11.67
N HIS A 105 2.48 -0.11 12.68
CA HIS A 105 1.68 -1.32 12.74
C HIS A 105 0.73 -1.28 13.95
N TYR A 106 -0.56 -1.46 13.70
CA TYR A 106 -1.58 -1.44 14.75
C TYR A 106 -2.87 -2.13 14.27
N ARG A 107 -3.79 -2.36 15.21
CA ARG A 107 -5.16 -2.79 14.91
C ARG A 107 -6.09 -1.58 14.89
N SER A 108 -6.65 -1.27 13.73
CA SER A 108 -7.60 -0.16 13.51
C SER A 108 -8.92 -0.38 14.26
N ASP A 109 -9.72 0.68 14.40
CA ASP A 109 -11.05 0.63 15.04
C ASP A 109 -12.01 -0.33 14.31
N ASP A 110 -11.92 -0.38 12.97
CA ASP A 110 -12.58 -1.36 12.11
C ASP A 110 -12.07 -2.81 12.28
N LYS A 111 -11.22 -3.05 13.28
CA LYS A 111 -10.63 -4.35 13.65
C LYS A 111 -9.68 -4.95 12.61
N LEU A 112 -9.21 -4.15 11.67
CA LEU A 112 -8.19 -4.52 10.68
C LEU A 112 -6.78 -4.36 11.25
N PHE A 113 -5.93 -5.36 11.05
CA PHE A 113 -4.49 -5.23 11.22
C PHE A 113 -3.95 -4.36 10.07
N THR A 114 -3.17 -3.34 10.40
CA THR A 114 -2.81 -2.26 9.49
C THR A 114 -1.32 -1.94 9.59
N PHE A 115 -0.62 -1.98 8.46
CA PHE A 115 0.73 -1.48 8.28
C PHE A 115 0.64 -0.21 7.43
N LYS A 116 1.14 0.93 7.90
CA LYS A 116 0.85 2.24 7.28
C LYS A 116 2.03 3.20 7.32
N SER A 117 2.21 3.94 6.23
CA SER A 117 3.13 5.08 6.13
C SER A 117 2.45 6.29 5.51
N SER A 118 2.96 7.47 5.85
CA SER A 118 2.66 8.69 5.11
C SER A 118 3.55 8.81 3.89
N VAL A 119 2.97 9.21 2.76
CA VAL A 119 3.74 9.58 1.57
C VAL A 119 4.26 11.01 1.77
N PRO A 120 5.57 11.27 1.63
CA PRO A 120 6.13 12.62 1.69
C PRO A 120 5.41 13.56 0.73
N ASP A 121 5.18 14.81 1.13
CA ASP A 121 4.42 15.82 0.37
C ASP A 121 2.93 15.48 0.12
N GLY A 122 2.45 14.34 0.62
CA GLY A 122 1.05 13.92 0.55
C GLY A 122 0.50 13.96 -0.88
N VAL A 123 -0.66 14.59 -1.08
CA VAL A 123 -1.27 14.74 -2.41
C VAL A 123 -0.41 15.55 -3.40
N ASN A 124 0.46 16.42 -2.90
CA ASN A 124 1.32 17.26 -3.74
C ASN A 124 2.49 16.47 -4.35
N ALA A 125 2.79 15.28 -3.83
CA ALA A 125 3.75 14.36 -4.42
C ALA A 125 3.36 13.91 -5.85
N GLY A 126 2.06 13.98 -6.16
CA GLY A 126 1.50 13.60 -7.45
C GLY A 126 1.26 12.09 -7.61
N ALA A 127 0.42 11.74 -8.58
CA ALA A 127 -0.05 10.37 -8.82
C ALA A 127 1.10 9.37 -8.96
N LYS A 128 2.14 9.73 -9.72
CA LYS A 128 3.28 8.86 -10.00
C LYS A 128 4.00 8.46 -8.71
N THR A 129 4.37 9.44 -7.89
CA THR A 129 5.08 9.20 -6.62
C THR A 129 4.23 8.36 -5.69
N ILE A 130 2.96 8.70 -5.51
CA ILE A 130 2.05 7.96 -4.63
C ILE A 130 1.85 6.51 -5.13
N THR A 131 1.77 6.31 -6.44
CA THR A 131 1.71 4.97 -7.03
C THR A 131 3.00 4.19 -6.82
N THR A 132 4.17 4.83 -6.94
CA THR A 132 5.44 4.18 -6.62
C THR A 132 5.47 3.68 -5.17
N TRP A 133 4.97 4.46 -4.22
CA TRP A 133 4.83 4.01 -2.82
C TRP A 133 3.89 2.81 -2.68
N LEU A 134 2.76 2.82 -3.40
CA LEU A 134 1.84 1.68 -3.42
C LEU A 134 2.50 0.40 -3.98
N LEU A 135 3.29 0.53 -5.04
CA LEU A 135 4.03 -0.57 -5.66
C LEU A 135 5.17 -1.07 -4.78
N ALA A 136 5.90 -0.18 -4.11
CA ALA A 136 6.94 -0.55 -3.16
C ALA A 136 6.35 -1.33 -1.97
N TYR A 137 5.20 -0.91 -1.46
CA TYR A 137 4.46 -1.67 -0.44
C TYR A 137 4.05 -3.06 -0.94
N GLU A 138 3.58 -3.17 -2.18
CA GLU A 138 3.25 -4.48 -2.73
C GLU A 138 4.47 -5.37 -2.84
N ALA A 139 5.54 -4.88 -3.44
CA ALA A 139 6.74 -5.66 -3.71
C ALA A 139 7.50 -6.06 -2.44
N ALA A 140 7.50 -5.21 -1.41
CA ALA A 140 8.09 -5.51 -0.11
C ALA A 140 7.28 -6.56 0.65
N PHE A 141 5.95 -6.42 0.71
CA PHE A 141 5.10 -7.30 1.53
C PHE A 141 4.67 -8.59 0.83
N ARG A 142 4.69 -8.68 -0.51
CA ARG A 142 4.21 -9.87 -1.22
C ARG A 142 4.97 -11.14 -0.83
N ASN A 143 6.26 -11.02 -0.49
CA ASN A 143 7.11 -12.14 -0.13
C ASN A 143 7.09 -12.46 1.37
N LEU A 144 6.35 -11.70 2.18
CA LEU A 144 6.34 -11.85 3.63
C LEU A 144 5.16 -12.69 4.10
N GLY A 145 5.44 -13.65 4.98
CA GLY A 145 4.43 -14.52 5.56
C GLY A 145 3.61 -15.22 4.46
N ASP A 146 2.30 -15.28 4.65
CA ASP A 146 1.37 -15.98 3.74
C ASP A 146 0.79 -15.04 2.64
N MET A 147 1.53 -13.99 2.26
CA MET A 147 1.13 -13.01 1.23
C MET A 147 1.37 -13.49 -0.20
N SER A 148 2.21 -14.52 -0.37
CA SER A 148 2.28 -15.33 -1.57
C SER A 148 1.74 -16.71 -1.22
N GLY A 149 0.71 -17.17 -1.90
CA GLY A 149 0.21 -18.52 -1.79
C GLY A 149 1.33 -19.47 -2.20
N GLY A 150 1.91 -20.16 -1.23
CA GLY A 150 2.92 -21.19 -1.51
C GLY A 150 2.36 -22.25 -2.47
N GLU A 151 3.05 -22.42 -3.59
CA GLU A 151 2.97 -23.47 -4.63
C GLU A 151 1.63 -24.20 -4.88
#